data_AF-A0A962V528-F1
#
_entry.id   AF-A0A962V528-F1
#
_cell.length_a   1.000
_cell.length_b   1.000
_cell.length_c   1.000
_cell.angle_alpha   90.00
_cell.angle_beta   90.00
_cell.angle_gamma   90.00
#
_symmetry.space_group_name_H-M   'P 1'
#
loop_
_entity.id
_entity.type
_entity.pdbx_description
1 polymer ?
#
loop_
_entity_poly.entity_id
_entity_poly.type
_entity_poly.pdbx_seq_one_letter_code
_entity_poly.pdbx_strand_id
1 'polypeptide(L)'
;LQALKARYGDQILAFVPGLVHELEIKYAQWGYRWQSYTPAAQQGFADWLQQAGKAPAALPVIDYSNHIDNTQARVEPLFEDYMRYREHSLRDYVCRLTGWIREAGYPAGGYFGQSLTSHDGIYALGIIEEVVDCFDKVTVDYNYFDGWRAEMKPNVLPVLVNYARNLGYQQVLAGLYLEKYYAPDGRFIDAYLDTARATLDRLRLEAPSGIEFGNVLHPDLERLEQLPIRDFKPVAQAPAPYRIGLVASKWTYYLWHGEQSYQRNIIEDALLASYRLLSEQADFEVAVLGEKALLEQDLSQYDALVLSLQTTVSEAAAAAIRDYYQQGGKLVQDAQYRAFNTDGSNREGWESELFGIGGLSWHRNPEKFVVAGKRLNFPKQRKLHLTYTLLAAQPGYQVLMRRFNNLNEGLMLRGPRSLVFGFLPQLAVDPGKGDFWQRLFVDAIREVLASTPE
;
A
#
# COMPACT_ATOMS: atom_id res chain seq x y z
N LEU A 1 -12.58 -16.00 -29.88
CA LEU A 1 -12.17 -17.05 -28.92
C LEU A 1 -12.27 -18.46 -29.51
N GLN A 2 -13.43 -18.91 -30.01
CA GLN A 2 -13.57 -20.27 -30.57
C GLN A 2 -12.59 -20.61 -31.72
N ALA A 3 -12.32 -19.66 -32.63
CA ALA A 3 -11.33 -19.86 -33.69
C ALA A 3 -9.89 -20.00 -33.15
N LEU A 4 -9.55 -19.29 -32.07
CA LEU A 4 -8.25 -19.42 -31.39
C LEU A 4 -8.17 -20.77 -30.66
N LYS A 5 -9.29 -21.27 -30.14
CA LYS A 5 -9.40 -22.61 -29.52
C LYS A 5 -9.17 -23.73 -30.50
N ALA A 6 -9.81 -23.67 -31.65
CA ALA A 6 -9.59 -24.64 -32.71
C ALA A 6 -8.13 -24.68 -33.18
N ARG A 7 -7.42 -23.54 -33.15
CA ARG A 7 -6.06 -23.42 -33.69
C ARG A 7 -4.96 -23.71 -32.66
N TYR A 8 -5.10 -23.20 -31.45
CA TYR A 8 -4.02 -23.21 -30.44
C TYR A 8 -4.36 -24.06 -29.21
N GLY A 9 -5.63 -24.43 -29.01
CA GLY A 9 -6.07 -25.30 -27.91
C GLY A 9 -5.51 -24.85 -26.55
N ASP A 10 -4.85 -25.79 -25.88
CA ASP A 10 -4.30 -25.64 -24.53
C ASP A 10 -2.97 -24.86 -24.49
N GLN A 11 -2.43 -24.41 -25.63
CA GLN A 11 -1.24 -23.55 -25.65
C GLN A 11 -1.55 -22.13 -25.11
N ILE A 12 -2.82 -21.75 -25.03
CA ILE A 12 -3.24 -20.45 -24.49
C ILE A 12 -3.45 -20.56 -22.98
N LEU A 13 -2.58 -19.90 -22.21
CA LEU A 13 -2.59 -19.97 -20.75
C LEU A 13 -3.71 -19.14 -20.09
N ALA A 14 -4.10 -18.04 -20.71
CA ALA A 14 -5.21 -17.17 -20.33
C ALA A 14 -5.52 -16.19 -21.47
N PHE A 15 -6.72 -15.62 -21.47
CA PHE A 15 -7.02 -14.39 -22.21
C PHE A 15 -7.15 -13.22 -21.26
N VAL A 16 -6.57 -12.09 -21.64
CA VAL A 16 -6.67 -10.85 -20.88
C VAL A 16 -7.58 -9.88 -21.63
N PRO A 17 -8.59 -9.29 -20.98
CA PRO A 17 -9.36 -8.22 -21.58
C PRO A 17 -8.51 -6.95 -21.67
N GLY A 18 -8.09 -6.60 -22.88
CA GLY A 18 -7.42 -5.33 -23.14
C GLY A 18 -8.41 -4.17 -23.03
N LEU A 19 -8.45 -3.52 -21.86
CA LEU A 19 -9.33 -2.37 -21.61
C LEU A 19 -8.74 -1.09 -22.20
N VAL A 20 -7.47 -0.83 -21.89
CA VAL A 20 -6.70 0.33 -22.32
C VAL A 20 -5.57 -0.10 -23.26
N HIS A 21 -4.91 0.86 -23.92
CA HIS A 21 -3.72 0.58 -24.72
C HIS A 21 -2.56 0.00 -23.88
N GLU A 22 -2.51 0.34 -22.59
CA GLU A 22 -1.53 -0.16 -21.63
C GLU A 22 -1.83 -1.60 -21.16
N LEU A 23 -2.96 -2.20 -21.57
CA LEU A 23 -3.44 -3.53 -21.15
C LEU A 23 -3.66 -3.74 -19.64
N GLU A 24 -3.42 -2.73 -18.81
CA GLU A 24 -3.71 -2.73 -17.37
C GLU A 24 -5.19 -2.42 -17.06
N ILE A 25 -5.73 -3.07 -16.02
CA ILE A 25 -7.08 -2.86 -15.51
C ILE A 25 -7.09 -1.62 -14.63
N LYS A 26 -7.19 -0.46 -15.27
CA LYS A 26 -7.32 0.86 -14.63
C LYS A 26 -8.00 1.82 -15.60
N TYR A 27 -8.34 3.01 -15.11
CA TYR A 27 -8.60 4.14 -16.01
C TYR A 27 -7.27 4.71 -16.52
N ALA A 28 -7.14 5.02 -17.80
CA ALA A 28 -5.92 5.62 -18.36
C ALA A 28 -6.17 7.02 -18.92
N GLN A 29 -5.09 7.79 -19.12
CA GLN A 29 -5.13 9.06 -19.87
C GLN A 29 -5.28 8.84 -21.39
N TRP A 30 -4.83 7.69 -21.91
CA TRP A 30 -4.87 7.31 -23.32
C TRP A 30 -5.68 6.01 -23.53
N GLY A 31 -6.55 5.93 -24.54
CA GLY A 31 -7.35 4.72 -24.84
C GLY A 31 -8.73 4.70 -24.18
N TYR A 32 -9.03 3.68 -23.35
CA TYR A 32 -10.21 3.67 -22.46
C TYR A 32 -10.06 4.77 -21.43
N ARG A 33 -10.33 5.98 -21.93
CA ARG A 33 -10.41 7.21 -21.20
C ARG A 33 -11.65 7.09 -20.35
N TRP A 34 -11.50 7.35 -19.06
CA TRP A 34 -12.56 8.10 -18.40
C TRP A 34 -12.57 9.46 -19.13
N GLN A 35 -13.40 9.59 -20.16
CA GLN A 35 -13.71 10.91 -20.69
C GLN A 35 -14.58 11.54 -19.60
N SER A 36 -13.90 12.12 -18.61
CA SER A 36 -14.40 12.26 -17.23
C SER A 36 -15.71 12.99 -17.06
N TYR A 37 -16.25 13.56 -18.14
CA TYR A 37 -17.44 14.37 -18.15
C TYR A 37 -18.31 14.13 -19.39
N THR A 38 -18.24 12.96 -20.04
CA THR A 38 -19.22 12.64 -21.11
C THR A 38 -20.64 12.68 -20.54
N PRO A 39 -21.66 12.98 -21.38
CA PRO A 39 -23.05 12.94 -20.93
C PRO A 39 -23.43 11.59 -20.28
N ALA A 40 -22.92 10.47 -20.82
CA ALA A 40 -23.17 9.14 -20.26
C ALA A 40 -22.51 8.94 -18.89
N ALA A 41 -21.25 9.38 -18.72
CA ALA A 41 -20.58 9.29 -17.42
C ALA A 41 -21.25 10.19 -16.37
N GLN A 42 -21.65 11.40 -16.75
CA GLN A 42 -22.39 12.34 -15.89
C GLN A 42 -23.72 11.75 -15.43
N GLN A 43 -24.49 11.17 -16.35
CA GLN A 43 -25.75 10.51 -16.01
C GLN A 43 -25.51 9.30 -15.10
N GLY A 44 -24.54 8.44 -15.42
CA GLY A 44 -24.24 7.27 -14.61
C GLY A 44 -23.81 7.60 -13.18
N PHE A 45 -23.07 8.70 -12.99
CA PHE A 45 -22.73 9.17 -11.64
C PHE A 45 -23.93 9.77 -10.91
N ALA A 46 -24.77 10.55 -11.59
CA ALA A 46 -26.01 11.05 -11.00
C ALA A 46 -26.92 9.90 -10.55
N ASP A 47 -27.02 8.84 -11.36
CA ASP A 47 -27.78 7.62 -11.04
C ASP A 47 -27.16 6.88 -9.85
N TRP A 48 -25.83 6.75 -9.80
CA TRP A 48 -25.10 6.18 -8.66
C TRP A 48 -25.42 6.91 -7.35
N LEU A 49 -25.37 8.24 -7.36
CA LEU A 49 -25.69 9.04 -6.19
C LEU A 49 -27.15 8.85 -5.75
N GLN A 50 -28.09 8.81 -6.70
CA GLN A 50 -29.49 8.54 -6.40
C GLN A 50 -29.70 7.15 -5.76
N GLN A 51 -29.02 6.12 -6.27
CA GLN A 51 -29.06 4.77 -5.69
C GLN A 51 -28.48 4.74 -4.27
N ALA A 52 -27.47 5.57 -3.99
CA ALA A 52 -26.91 5.77 -2.66
C ALA A 52 -27.78 6.68 -1.76
N GLY A 53 -28.96 7.11 -2.21
CA GLY A 53 -29.86 8.01 -1.46
C GLY A 53 -29.37 9.46 -1.36
N LYS A 54 -28.42 9.86 -2.21
CA LYS A 54 -27.85 11.21 -2.28
C LYS A 54 -28.49 12.01 -3.41
N ALA A 55 -28.42 13.33 -3.32
CA ALA A 55 -28.88 14.20 -4.40
C ALA A 55 -28.00 13.98 -5.65
N PRO A 56 -28.57 13.94 -6.86
CA PRO A 56 -27.79 13.86 -8.08
C PRO A 56 -26.88 15.09 -8.19
N ALA A 57 -25.63 14.86 -8.58
CA ALA A 57 -24.63 15.90 -8.77
C ALA A 57 -23.79 15.61 -10.02
N ALA A 58 -23.11 16.64 -10.52
CA ALA A 58 -22.14 16.46 -11.58
C ALA A 58 -20.90 15.72 -11.06
N LEU A 59 -20.27 14.96 -11.95
CA LEU A 59 -18.96 14.36 -11.70
C LEU A 59 -17.96 15.43 -11.24
N PRO A 60 -17.27 15.24 -10.11
CA PRO A 60 -16.34 16.22 -9.59
C PRO A 60 -15.08 16.32 -10.47
N VAL A 61 -14.53 17.54 -10.56
CA VAL A 61 -13.21 17.78 -11.16
C VAL A 61 -12.15 17.68 -10.09
N ILE A 62 -11.42 16.56 -10.08
CA ILE A 62 -10.37 16.32 -9.10
C ILE A 62 -9.14 17.16 -9.42
N ASP A 63 -8.64 17.85 -8.40
CA ASP A 63 -7.40 18.65 -8.43
C ASP A 63 -6.25 17.89 -7.76
N TYR A 64 -5.07 17.98 -8.36
CA TYR A 64 -3.88 17.17 -8.09
C TYR A 64 -2.88 17.85 -7.14
N SER A 65 -3.35 18.77 -6.29
CA SER A 65 -2.51 19.68 -5.50
C SER A 65 -2.46 19.35 -4.01
N ASN A 66 -2.56 18.07 -3.65
CA ASN A 66 -2.38 17.62 -2.27
C ASN A 66 -0.88 17.52 -1.92
N HIS A 67 -0.53 18.04 -0.75
CA HIS A 67 0.85 18.11 -0.26
C HIS A 67 0.89 17.64 1.19
N ILE A 68 1.43 16.45 1.46
CA ILE A 68 1.33 15.89 2.83
C ILE A 68 2.18 16.64 3.86
N ASP A 69 3.15 17.44 3.40
CA ASP A 69 4.07 18.20 4.25
C ASP A 69 3.49 19.42 4.93
N ASN A 70 2.38 19.95 4.41
CA ASN A 70 1.63 21.00 5.07
C ASN A 70 0.48 20.44 5.94
N THR A 71 0.25 19.12 5.94
CA THR A 71 -0.87 18.45 6.63
C THR A 71 -2.24 19.01 6.24
N GLN A 72 -2.39 19.50 5.01
CA GLN A 72 -3.62 20.04 4.46
C GLN A 72 -4.01 19.20 3.24
N ALA A 73 -4.91 18.24 3.48
CA ALA A 73 -5.63 17.61 2.39
C ALA A 73 -6.69 18.58 1.86
N ARG A 74 -6.91 18.54 0.55
CA ARG A 74 -7.99 19.26 -0.11
C ARG A 74 -9.31 18.55 0.16
N VAL A 75 -10.31 19.32 0.57
CA VAL A 75 -11.66 18.81 0.81
C VAL A 75 -12.40 18.68 -0.52
N GLU A 76 -12.81 17.46 -0.85
CA GLU A 76 -13.57 17.09 -2.04
C GLU A 76 -14.77 16.21 -1.62
N PRO A 77 -15.94 16.81 -1.31
CA PRO A 77 -17.05 16.11 -0.65
C PRO A 77 -17.61 14.88 -1.39
N LEU A 78 -17.48 14.85 -2.72
CA LEU A 78 -17.96 13.73 -3.56
C LEU A 78 -16.83 12.78 -3.98
N PHE A 79 -15.62 12.95 -3.44
CA PHE A 79 -14.45 12.16 -3.85
C PHE A 79 -14.63 10.68 -3.59
N GLU A 80 -15.13 10.31 -2.41
CA GLU A 80 -15.39 8.90 -2.10
C GLU A 80 -16.42 8.29 -3.06
N ASP A 81 -17.55 8.95 -3.29
CA ASP A 81 -18.57 8.48 -4.23
C ASP A 81 -18.01 8.35 -5.64
N TYR A 82 -17.19 9.31 -6.06
CA TYR A 82 -16.56 9.32 -7.37
C TYR A 82 -15.62 8.13 -7.56
N MET A 83 -14.75 7.85 -6.58
CA MET A 83 -13.82 6.72 -6.65
C MET A 83 -14.57 5.38 -6.61
N ARG A 84 -15.59 5.24 -5.76
CA ARG A 84 -16.41 4.02 -5.70
C ARG A 84 -17.20 3.79 -6.99
N TYR A 85 -17.82 4.82 -7.55
CA TYR A 85 -18.52 4.74 -8.84
C TYR A 85 -17.58 4.25 -9.96
N ARG A 86 -16.35 4.77 -9.97
CA ARG A 86 -15.32 4.38 -10.93
C ARG A 86 -14.90 2.93 -10.79
N GLU A 87 -14.60 2.49 -9.58
CA GLU A 87 -14.26 1.09 -9.31
C GLU A 87 -15.42 0.16 -9.66
N HIS A 88 -16.65 0.52 -9.28
CA HIS A 88 -17.85 -0.26 -9.59
C HIS A 88 -18.07 -0.38 -11.10
N SER A 89 -17.95 0.72 -11.83
CA SER A 89 -18.09 0.73 -13.30
C SER A 89 -17.02 -0.12 -13.99
N LEU A 90 -15.77 -0.06 -13.54
CA LEU A 90 -14.70 -0.93 -14.04
C LEU A 90 -15.00 -2.40 -13.73
N ARG A 91 -15.43 -2.70 -12.50
CA ARG A 91 -15.76 -4.06 -12.07
C ARG A 91 -16.82 -4.66 -12.99
N ASP A 92 -17.95 -3.99 -13.16
CA ASP A 92 -19.06 -4.47 -13.98
C ASP A 92 -18.61 -4.81 -15.41
N TYR A 93 -17.79 -3.93 -16.00
CA TYR A 93 -17.27 -4.13 -17.34
C TYR A 93 -16.27 -5.30 -17.40
N VAL A 94 -15.29 -5.33 -16.49
CA VAL A 94 -14.26 -6.38 -16.40
C VAL A 94 -14.88 -7.75 -16.17
N CYS A 95 -15.77 -7.86 -15.19
CA CYS A 95 -16.37 -9.13 -14.80
C CYS A 95 -17.27 -9.70 -15.91
N ARG A 96 -17.88 -8.83 -16.71
CA ARG A 96 -18.60 -9.26 -17.92
C ARG A 96 -17.67 -9.82 -19.00
N LEU A 97 -16.56 -9.13 -19.29
CA LEU A 97 -15.60 -9.59 -20.30
C LEU A 97 -14.93 -10.91 -19.91
N THR A 98 -14.52 -11.04 -18.66
CA THR A 98 -13.93 -12.27 -18.11
C THR A 98 -14.96 -13.41 -18.07
N GLY A 99 -16.24 -13.10 -17.82
CA GLY A 99 -17.36 -14.02 -18.01
C GLY A 99 -17.38 -14.62 -19.41
N TRP A 100 -17.33 -13.80 -20.46
CA TRP A 100 -17.30 -14.28 -21.85
C TRP A 100 -16.06 -15.12 -22.20
N ILE A 101 -14.91 -14.81 -21.58
CA ILE A 101 -13.69 -15.62 -21.72
C ILE A 101 -13.91 -17.02 -21.12
N ARG A 102 -14.43 -17.08 -19.89
CA ARG A 102 -14.72 -18.34 -19.19
C ARG A 102 -15.80 -19.16 -19.88
N GLU A 103 -16.85 -18.53 -20.39
CA GLU A 103 -17.90 -19.18 -21.20
C GLU A 103 -17.34 -19.81 -22.49
N ALA A 104 -16.28 -19.23 -23.07
CA ALA A 104 -15.57 -19.84 -24.20
C ALA A 104 -14.64 -21.01 -23.78
N GLY A 105 -14.53 -21.28 -22.48
CA GLY A 105 -13.74 -22.36 -21.88
C GLY A 105 -12.26 -22.01 -21.76
N TYR A 106 -11.94 -20.75 -21.45
CA TYR A 106 -10.57 -20.29 -21.20
C TYR A 106 -10.43 -19.63 -19.82
N PRO A 107 -9.22 -19.68 -19.22
CA PRO A 107 -8.92 -18.87 -18.06
C PRO A 107 -8.92 -17.37 -18.41
N ALA A 108 -9.50 -16.56 -17.54
CA ALA A 108 -9.45 -15.11 -17.60
C ALA A 108 -8.22 -14.60 -16.82
N GLY A 109 -7.37 -13.83 -17.51
CA GLY A 109 -6.23 -13.14 -16.95
C GLY A 109 -6.50 -11.65 -16.78
N GLY A 110 -5.84 -11.00 -15.83
CA GLY A 110 -5.87 -9.55 -15.63
C GLY A 110 -4.48 -9.00 -15.35
N TYR A 111 -4.22 -7.76 -15.75
CA TYR A 111 -2.96 -7.06 -15.44
C TYR A 111 -3.28 -5.84 -14.58
N PHE A 112 -2.57 -5.67 -13.48
CA PHE A 112 -2.71 -4.48 -12.62
C PHE A 112 -1.37 -3.78 -12.57
N GLY A 113 -1.37 -2.48 -12.86
CA GLY A 113 -0.24 -1.63 -12.54
C GLY A 113 0.00 -1.54 -11.03
N GLN A 114 1.05 -0.83 -10.67
CA GLN A 114 1.44 -0.59 -9.29
C GLN A 114 0.29 0.05 -8.50
N SER A 115 -0.27 -0.72 -7.56
CA SER A 115 -1.25 -0.24 -6.58
C SER A 115 -0.54 0.32 -5.34
N LEU A 116 -1.30 0.95 -4.43
CA LEU A 116 -0.76 1.48 -3.16
C LEU A 116 0.35 2.53 -3.37
N THR A 117 0.11 3.44 -4.31
CA THR A 117 1.01 4.54 -4.67
C THR A 117 0.21 5.84 -4.78
N SER A 118 0.76 6.94 -4.28
CA SER A 118 0.14 8.27 -4.43
C SER A 118 0.21 8.76 -5.87
N HIS A 119 1.26 8.42 -6.61
CA HIS A 119 1.49 8.99 -7.95
C HIS A 119 0.39 8.61 -8.95
N ASP A 120 -0.20 7.41 -8.83
CA ASP A 120 -1.23 6.90 -9.75
C ASP A 120 -2.59 6.64 -9.07
N GLY A 121 -2.78 7.08 -7.82
CA GLY A 121 -4.01 6.84 -7.05
C GLY A 121 -5.30 7.29 -7.76
N ILE A 122 -5.24 8.29 -8.63
CA ILE A 122 -6.41 8.76 -9.38
C ILE A 122 -6.92 7.76 -10.42
N TYR A 123 -6.17 6.74 -10.83
CA TYR A 123 -6.60 5.82 -11.88
C TYR A 123 -7.51 4.69 -11.40
N ALA A 124 -8.06 4.83 -10.19
CA ALA A 124 -8.89 3.84 -9.52
C ALA A 124 -8.17 2.50 -9.33
N LEU A 125 -6.89 2.54 -8.97
CA LEU A 125 -6.04 1.35 -8.79
C LEU A 125 -6.55 0.38 -7.71
N GLY A 126 -7.37 0.87 -6.77
CA GLY A 126 -8.10 0.05 -5.81
C GLY A 126 -9.14 -0.89 -6.43
N ILE A 127 -9.37 -0.81 -7.76
CA ILE A 127 -10.12 -1.81 -8.53
C ILE A 127 -9.61 -3.24 -8.31
N ILE A 128 -8.32 -3.42 -8.03
CA ILE A 128 -7.72 -4.72 -7.73
C ILE A 128 -8.43 -5.42 -6.55
N GLU A 129 -9.00 -4.67 -5.60
CA GLU A 129 -9.80 -5.25 -4.51
C GLU A 129 -11.18 -5.70 -4.99
N GLU A 130 -11.76 -5.02 -5.97
CA GLU A 130 -13.16 -5.22 -6.36
C GLU A 130 -13.36 -6.33 -7.40
N VAL A 131 -12.29 -6.85 -8.02
CA VAL A 131 -12.40 -7.79 -9.17
C VAL A 131 -11.75 -9.15 -8.89
N VAL A 132 -11.52 -9.49 -7.62
CA VAL A 132 -10.89 -10.76 -7.20
C VAL A 132 -11.59 -11.98 -7.79
N ASP A 133 -12.92 -11.98 -7.80
CA ASP A 133 -13.78 -13.05 -8.31
C ASP A 133 -13.89 -13.11 -9.85
N CYS A 134 -13.30 -12.13 -10.53
CA CYS A 134 -13.43 -11.98 -11.98
C CYS A 134 -12.24 -12.59 -12.73
N PHE A 135 -11.11 -12.85 -12.07
CA PHE A 135 -9.90 -13.37 -12.71
C PHE A 135 -9.48 -14.73 -12.14
N ASP A 136 -9.06 -15.62 -13.04
CA ASP A 136 -8.43 -16.88 -12.67
C ASP A 136 -6.93 -16.70 -12.40
N LYS A 137 -6.33 -15.72 -13.09
CA LYS A 137 -4.90 -15.35 -12.98
C LYS A 137 -4.75 -13.84 -13.04
N VAL A 138 -3.83 -13.30 -12.27
CA VAL A 138 -3.50 -11.88 -12.32
C VAL A 138 -2.01 -11.67 -12.37
N THR A 139 -1.57 -10.67 -13.11
CA THR A 139 -0.21 -10.14 -13.04
C THR A 139 -0.27 -8.81 -12.29
N VAL A 140 0.58 -8.67 -11.27
CA VAL A 140 0.86 -7.37 -10.66
C VAL A 140 2.17 -6.85 -11.22
N ASP A 141 2.07 -5.70 -11.87
CA ASP A 141 3.13 -5.15 -12.70
C ASP A 141 3.81 -4.02 -11.96
N TYR A 142 5.14 -4.07 -11.94
CA TYR A 142 5.95 -2.96 -11.48
C TYR A 142 6.81 -2.44 -12.62
N ASN A 143 6.66 -1.15 -12.86
CA ASN A 143 7.47 -0.41 -13.80
C ASN A 143 8.62 0.26 -13.08
N TYR A 144 9.86 0.00 -13.51
CA TYR A 144 11.05 0.66 -12.96
C TYR A 144 11.20 2.12 -13.42
N PHE A 145 10.12 2.73 -13.89
CA PHE A 145 10.01 4.10 -14.36
C PHE A 145 8.68 4.69 -13.89
N ASP A 146 8.73 5.80 -13.15
CA ASP A 146 7.55 6.46 -12.54
C ASP A 146 6.90 7.51 -13.46
N GLY A 147 7.21 7.48 -14.76
CA GLY A 147 6.83 8.52 -15.73
C GLY A 147 7.81 9.69 -15.82
N TRP A 148 8.69 9.87 -14.83
CA TRP A 148 9.65 10.99 -14.75
C TRP A 148 11.10 10.51 -14.67
N ARG A 149 11.35 9.42 -13.96
CA ARG A 149 12.69 8.90 -13.68
C ARG A 149 12.65 7.39 -13.43
N ALA A 150 13.85 6.81 -13.49
CA ALA A 150 14.11 5.47 -12.97
C ALA A 150 13.71 5.37 -11.49
N GLU A 151 12.85 4.42 -11.17
CA GLU A 151 12.52 4.06 -9.79
C GLU A 151 12.94 2.62 -9.52
N MET A 152 13.95 2.44 -8.67
CA MET A 152 14.60 1.15 -8.44
C MET A 152 14.28 0.63 -7.05
N LYS A 153 13.00 0.35 -6.78
CA LYS A 153 12.52 -0.12 -5.47
C LYS A 153 12.32 -1.64 -5.45
N PRO A 154 13.24 -2.41 -4.84
CA PRO A 154 13.15 -3.86 -4.87
C PRO A 154 11.99 -4.48 -4.07
N ASN A 155 11.28 -3.70 -3.26
CA ASN A 155 10.19 -4.16 -2.40
C ASN A 155 8.78 -4.02 -2.98
N VAL A 156 8.61 -3.31 -4.10
CA VAL A 156 7.27 -3.04 -4.63
C VAL A 156 6.56 -4.35 -4.99
N LEU A 157 7.17 -5.19 -5.82
CA LEU A 157 6.55 -6.47 -6.22
C LEU A 157 6.28 -7.44 -5.08
N PRO A 158 7.20 -7.69 -4.11
CA PRO A 158 6.88 -8.48 -2.93
C PRO A 158 5.63 -7.99 -2.20
N VAL A 159 5.50 -6.67 -2.00
CA VAL A 159 4.30 -6.08 -1.37
C VAL A 159 3.05 -6.30 -2.23
N LEU A 160 3.12 -6.06 -3.54
CA LEU A 160 1.96 -6.23 -4.44
C LEU A 160 1.51 -7.69 -4.55
N VAL A 161 2.45 -8.64 -4.60
CA VAL A 161 2.13 -10.08 -4.63
C VAL A 161 1.50 -10.50 -3.31
N ASN A 162 2.09 -10.11 -2.18
CA ASN A 162 1.55 -10.37 -0.85
C ASN A 162 0.13 -9.80 -0.72
N TYR A 163 -0.05 -8.55 -1.15
CA TYR A 163 -1.33 -7.85 -1.16
C TYR A 163 -2.38 -8.59 -2.00
N ALA A 164 -2.09 -8.92 -3.26
CA ALA A 164 -3.01 -9.63 -4.14
C ALA A 164 -3.40 -11.01 -3.58
N ARG A 165 -2.44 -11.76 -3.03
CA ARG A 165 -2.73 -13.04 -2.39
C ARG A 165 -3.67 -12.89 -1.20
N ASN A 166 -3.43 -11.89 -0.35
CA ASN A 166 -4.28 -11.59 0.79
C ASN A 166 -5.63 -10.99 0.38
N LEU A 167 -5.83 -10.51 -0.86
CA LEU A 167 -7.16 -10.20 -1.39
C LEU A 167 -7.94 -11.45 -1.81
N GLY A 168 -7.26 -12.59 -2.01
CA GLY A 168 -7.85 -13.87 -2.40
C GLY A 168 -7.53 -14.33 -3.82
N TYR A 169 -6.67 -13.62 -4.56
CA TYR A 169 -6.22 -14.08 -5.87
C TYR A 169 -5.43 -15.38 -5.75
N GLN A 170 -5.82 -16.39 -6.54
CA GLN A 170 -5.25 -17.73 -6.44
C GLN A 170 -3.95 -17.89 -7.23
N GLN A 171 -3.86 -17.24 -8.40
CA GLN A 171 -2.65 -17.25 -9.23
C GLN A 171 -2.18 -15.82 -9.49
N VAL A 172 -1.06 -15.44 -8.86
CA VAL A 172 -0.47 -14.11 -8.95
C VAL A 172 0.90 -14.21 -9.60
N LEU A 173 1.04 -13.59 -10.76
CA LEU A 173 2.32 -13.42 -11.45
C LEU A 173 2.95 -12.08 -11.05
N ALA A 174 4.26 -12.04 -10.94
CA ALA A 174 5.02 -10.81 -10.68
C ALA A 174 5.63 -10.28 -11.99
N GLY A 175 5.22 -9.08 -12.41
CA GLY A 175 5.65 -8.47 -13.66
C GLY A 175 6.75 -7.42 -13.45
N LEU A 176 7.92 -7.64 -14.04
CA LEU A 176 9.11 -6.78 -13.96
C LEU A 176 9.34 -6.08 -15.30
N TYR A 177 8.91 -4.82 -15.45
CA TYR A 177 8.95 -4.11 -16.74
C TYR A 177 10.04 -3.05 -16.79
N LEU A 178 10.91 -3.09 -17.81
CA LEU A 178 11.87 -2.01 -18.09
C LEU A 178 11.34 -1.04 -19.13
N GLU A 179 11.04 0.21 -18.79
CA GLU A 179 10.74 1.22 -19.82
C GLU A 179 12.00 1.78 -20.48
N LYS A 180 12.75 0.92 -21.19
CA LYS A 180 14.05 1.25 -21.81
C LYS A 180 14.00 2.44 -22.76
N TYR A 181 12.84 2.74 -23.34
CA TYR A 181 12.65 3.89 -24.23
C TYR A 181 13.00 5.23 -23.56
N TYR A 182 12.95 5.31 -22.21
CA TYR A 182 13.26 6.53 -21.46
C TYR A 182 14.71 6.59 -20.92
N ALA A 183 15.55 5.56 -21.16
CA ALA A 183 16.95 5.52 -20.73
C ALA A 183 17.87 4.77 -21.73
N PRO A 184 18.19 5.37 -22.89
CA PRO A 184 18.84 4.69 -24.01
C PRO A 184 20.34 4.38 -23.85
N ASP A 185 21.00 4.81 -22.77
CA ASP A 185 22.47 4.77 -22.64
C ASP A 185 23.04 3.45 -22.06
N GLY A 186 22.21 2.41 -21.89
CA GLY A 186 22.65 1.07 -21.48
C GLY A 186 23.09 0.92 -20.03
N ARG A 187 23.28 2.00 -19.26
CA ARG A 187 23.57 1.92 -17.80
C ARG A 187 22.34 1.52 -16.98
N PHE A 188 21.17 1.78 -17.53
CA PHE A 188 19.88 1.45 -16.92
C PHE A 188 19.68 -0.06 -16.75
N ILE A 189 20.17 -0.88 -17.67
CA ILE A 189 19.97 -2.34 -17.61
C ILE A 189 20.82 -3.00 -16.52
N ASP A 190 22.03 -2.51 -16.20
CA ASP A 190 22.79 -3.04 -15.05
C ASP A 190 22.11 -2.75 -13.73
N ALA A 191 21.71 -1.48 -13.51
CA ALA A 191 20.97 -1.09 -12.32
C ALA A 191 19.63 -1.83 -12.18
N TYR A 192 18.94 -2.07 -13.30
CA TYR A 192 17.77 -2.91 -13.33
C TYR A 192 18.08 -4.34 -12.91
N LEU A 193 19.11 -4.97 -13.48
CA LEU A 193 19.43 -6.38 -13.18
C LEU A 193 19.79 -6.55 -11.70
N ASP A 194 20.53 -5.62 -11.11
CA ASP A 194 20.84 -5.62 -9.67
C ASP A 194 19.58 -5.49 -8.82
N THR A 195 18.68 -4.58 -9.22
CA THR A 195 17.41 -4.39 -8.52
C THR A 195 16.48 -5.60 -8.70
N ALA A 196 16.41 -6.17 -9.90
CA ALA A 196 15.66 -7.37 -10.20
C ALA A 196 16.19 -8.57 -9.39
N ARG A 197 17.50 -8.76 -9.24
CA ARG A 197 18.06 -9.78 -8.32
C ARG A 197 17.55 -9.58 -6.90
N ALA A 198 17.63 -8.36 -6.38
CA ALA A 198 17.13 -8.05 -5.03
C ALA A 198 15.62 -8.28 -4.90
N THR A 199 14.84 -7.94 -5.92
CA THR A 199 13.39 -8.22 -5.98
C THR A 199 13.11 -9.72 -5.99
N LEU A 200 13.80 -10.49 -6.85
CA LEU A 200 13.65 -11.94 -6.96
C LEU A 200 13.99 -12.66 -5.66
N ASP A 201 15.05 -12.23 -4.96
CA ASP A 201 15.42 -12.80 -3.67
C ASP A 201 14.32 -12.60 -2.62
N ARG A 202 13.65 -11.44 -2.63
CA ARG A 202 12.55 -11.11 -1.71
C ARG A 202 11.22 -11.76 -2.09
N LEU A 203 10.93 -11.87 -3.38
CA LEU A 203 9.75 -12.57 -3.91
C LEU A 203 9.72 -14.05 -3.51
N ARG A 204 10.85 -14.65 -3.11
CA ARG A 204 10.88 -16.02 -2.58
C ARG A 204 9.99 -16.22 -1.35
N LEU A 205 9.84 -15.18 -0.51
CA LEU A 205 8.94 -15.22 0.64
C LEU A 205 7.47 -15.29 0.21
N GLU A 206 7.17 -14.69 -0.95
CA GLU A 206 5.80 -14.52 -1.45
C GLU A 206 5.39 -15.59 -2.46
N ALA A 207 6.33 -16.39 -2.95
CA ALA A 207 6.11 -17.52 -3.87
C ALA A 207 5.06 -17.22 -4.97
N PRO A 208 5.29 -16.22 -5.85
CA PRO A 208 4.38 -15.93 -6.96
C PRO A 208 4.25 -17.15 -7.88
N SER A 209 3.11 -17.24 -8.58
CA SER A 209 2.82 -18.32 -9.53
C SER A 209 3.69 -18.26 -10.79
N GLY A 210 4.32 -17.12 -11.07
CA GLY A 210 5.19 -16.91 -12.21
C GLY A 210 5.83 -15.53 -12.20
N ILE A 211 6.77 -15.34 -13.12
CA ILE A 211 7.46 -14.07 -13.32
C ILE A 211 7.40 -13.69 -14.79
N GLU A 212 7.05 -12.43 -15.05
CA GLU A 212 7.10 -11.83 -16.37
C GLU A 212 8.20 -10.77 -16.42
N PHE A 213 8.99 -10.77 -17.49
CA PHE A 213 9.97 -9.72 -17.78
C PHE A 213 9.52 -8.98 -19.02
N GLY A 214 9.18 -7.71 -18.87
CA GLY A 214 8.66 -6.91 -19.97
C GLY A 214 9.65 -5.90 -20.52
N ASN A 215 9.40 -5.49 -21.78
CA ASN A 215 10.18 -4.47 -22.49
C ASN A 215 11.69 -4.76 -22.55
N VAL A 216 12.02 -6.04 -22.74
CA VAL A 216 13.40 -6.54 -22.89
C VAL A 216 13.68 -6.80 -24.38
N LEU A 217 14.85 -6.36 -24.86
CA LEU A 217 15.28 -6.60 -26.24
C LEU A 217 16.08 -7.89 -26.33
N HIS A 218 16.15 -8.49 -27.52
CA HIS A 218 16.91 -9.73 -27.75
C HIS A 218 18.35 -9.70 -27.19
N PRO A 219 19.15 -8.62 -27.34
CA PRO A 219 20.53 -8.59 -26.81
C PRO A 219 20.62 -8.67 -25.28
N ASP A 220 19.52 -8.44 -24.56
CA ASP A 220 19.49 -8.47 -23.11
C ASP A 220 19.09 -9.84 -22.55
N LEU A 221 18.60 -10.76 -23.40
CA LEU A 221 18.12 -12.07 -22.97
C LEU A 221 19.22 -12.87 -22.26
N GLU A 222 20.44 -12.89 -22.80
CA GLU A 222 21.59 -13.55 -22.17
C GLU A 222 21.90 -13.00 -20.77
N ARG A 223 21.59 -11.72 -20.52
CA ARG A 223 21.79 -11.08 -19.21
C ARG A 223 20.66 -11.41 -18.24
N LEU A 224 19.42 -11.54 -18.74
CA LEU A 224 18.29 -12.01 -17.94
C LEU A 224 18.48 -13.47 -17.50
N GLU A 225 19.08 -14.32 -18.34
CA GLU A 225 19.39 -15.72 -17.98
C GLU A 225 20.30 -15.84 -16.75
N GLN A 226 21.04 -14.77 -16.40
CA GLN A 226 21.87 -14.72 -15.20
C GLN A 226 21.08 -14.40 -13.94
N LEU A 227 19.81 -14.01 -14.04
CA LEU A 227 18.97 -13.74 -12.88
C LEU A 227 18.64 -15.06 -12.18
N PRO A 228 18.59 -15.08 -10.83
CA PRO A 228 18.31 -16.29 -10.07
C PRO A 228 16.81 -16.64 -10.09
N ILE A 229 16.24 -16.77 -11.30
CA ILE A 229 14.88 -17.25 -11.53
C ILE A 229 14.88 -18.72 -11.12
N ARG A 230 14.13 -19.03 -10.06
CA ARG A 230 13.98 -20.39 -9.53
C ARG A 230 12.51 -20.74 -9.56
N ASP A 231 12.20 -22.02 -9.37
CA ASP A 231 10.85 -22.41 -9.00
C ASP A 231 10.48 -21.69 -7.68
N PHE A 232 9.56 -20.73 -7.77
CA PHE A 232 8.97 -20.05 -6.62
C PHE A 232 7.95 -20.98 -5.97
N LYS A 233 8.43 -22.08 -5.40
CA LYS A 233 7.60 -22.96 -4.59
C LYS A 233 7.49 -22.35 -3.19
N PRO A 234 6.31 -22.41 -2.55
CA PRO A 234 6.20 -22.08 -1.13
C PRO A 234 7.24 -22.90 -0.37
N VAL A 235 8.24 -22.24 0.20
CA VAL A 235 9.14 -22.89 1.13
C VAL A 235 8.31 -23.15 2.37
N ALA A 236 8.25 -24.41 2.83
CA ALA A 236 7.65 -24.72 4.12
C ALA A 236 8.43 -23.96 5.20
N GLN A 237 7.95 -22.77 5.56
CA GLN A 237 8.48 -22.02 6.68
C GLN A 237 7.95 -22.64 7.95
N ALA A 238 8.80 -22.75 8.98
CA ALA A 238 8.29 -23.03 10.31
C ALA A 238 7.24 -21.96 10.65
N PRO A 239 6.11 -22.32 11.29
CA PRO A 239 5.11 -21.34 11.66
C PRO A 239 5.76 -20.21 12.46
N ALA A 240 5.62 -18.98 11.98
CA ALA A 240 6.10 -17.82 12.72
C ALA A 240 5.30 -17.69 14.03
N PRO A 241 5.94 -17.40 15.17
CA PRO A 241 5.24 -17.17 16.42
C PRO A 241 4.22 -16.05 16.38
N TYR A 242 4.41 -15.04 15.52
CA TYR A 242 3.51 -13.90 15.41
C TYR A 242 3.05 -13.66 13.97
N ARG A 243 1.75 -13.41 13.80
CA ARG A 243 1.12 -13.04 12.53
C ARG A 243 0.74 -11.56 12.57
N ILE A 244 1.25 -10.80 11.61
CA ILE A 244 1.11 -9.35 11.54
C ILE A 244 0.29 -8.96 10.32
N GLY A 245 -0.81 -8.25 10.53
CA GLY A 245 -1.55 -7.58 9.47
C GLY A 245 -0.99 -6.18 9.24
N LEU A 246 -0.26 -5.96 8.14
CA LEU A 246 0.19 -4.64 7.72
C LEU A 246 -0.90 -3.98 6.86
N VAL A 247 -1.58 -2.99 7.42
CA VAL A 247 -2.72 -2.34 6.75
C VAL A 247 -2.25 -1.39 5.65
N ALA A 248 -2.87 -1.52 4.48
CA ALA A 248 -2.63 -0.70 3.30
C ALA A 248 -3.98 -0.31 2.66
N SER A 249 -4.65 0.68 3.23
CA SER A 249 -5.93 1.19 2.71
C SER A 249 -5.72 2.00 1.44
N LYS A 250 -6.45 1.65 0.38
CA LYS A 250 -6.52 2.43 -0.88
C LYS A 250 -6.87 3.90 -0.66
N TRP A 251 -7.65 4.24 0.39
CA TRP A 251 -8.08 5.62 0.64
C TRP A 251 -6.97 6.56 1.03
N THR A 252 -5.93 6.07 1.72
CA THR A 252 -4.75 6.89 1.99
C THR A 252 -4.09 7.30 0.67
N TYR A 253 -3.95 6.39 -0.28
CA TYR A 253 -3.33 6.67 -1.58
C TYR A 253 -4.23 7.50 -2.51
N TYR A 254 -5.54 7.31 -2.44
CA TYR A 254 -6.51 8.14 -3.15
C TYR A 254 -6.53 9.57 -2.64
N LEU A 255 -6.57 9.76 -1.32
CA LEU A 255 -6.58 11.10 -0.76
C LEU A 255 -5.32 11.86 -1.16
N TRP A 256 -4.17 11.23 -0.99
CA TRP A 256 -2.87 11.82 -1.32
C TRP A 256 -2.46 11.57 -2.78
N HIS A 257 -3.40 11.44 -3.70
CA HIS A 257 -3.04 11.25 -5.11
C HIS A 257 -2.22 12.44 -5.62
N GLY A 258 -1.21 12.18 -6.44
CA GLY A 258 -0.32 13.21 -7.00
C GLY A 258 0.57 13.92 -5.99
N GLU A 259 0.65 13.44 -4.74
CA GLU A 259 1.54 13.99 -3.71
C GLU A 259 3.00 13.95 -4.18
N GLN A 260 3.69 15.10 -4.14
CA GLN A 260 5.05 15.26 -4.65
C GLN A 260 6.03 15.86 -3.61
N SER A 261 5.60 16.08 -2.36
CA SER A 261 6.45 16.73 -1.38
C SER A 261 7.74 15.92 -1.17
N TYR A 262 8.86 16.64 -1.10
CA TYR A 262 10.21 16.08 -0.99
C TYR A 262 10.63 15.14 -2.14
N GLN A 263 9.95 15.17 -3.29
CA GLN A 263 10.26 14.33 -4.46
C GLN A 263 10.25 12.82 -4.12
N ARG A 264 9.31 12.41 -3.27
CA ARG A 264 9.24 11.07 -2.71
C ARG A 264 7.78 10.70 -2.46
N ASN A 265 7.39 9.49 -2.87
CA ASN A 265 6.14 8.90 -2.43
C ASN A 265 6.31 8.37 -0.99
N ILE A 266 6.17 9.27 -0.01
CA ILE A 266 6.48 8.96 1.38
C ILE A 266 5.53 7.92 1.99
N ILE A 267 4.28 7.90 1.53
CA ILE A 267 3.23 6.99 1.98
C ILE A 267 3.55 5.57 1.55
N GLU A 268 3.85 5.37 0.27
CA GLU A 268 4.30 4.06 -0.22
C GLU A 268 5.59 3.65 0.47
N ASP A 269 6.57 4.55 0.55
CA ASP A 269 7.86 4.21 1.14
C ASP A 269 7.73 3.73 2.59
N ALA A 270 6.80 4.31 3.37
CA ALA A 270 6.51 3.88 4.72
C ALA A 270 5.98 2.43 4.74
N LEU A 271 5.03 2.10 3.87
CA LEU A 271 4.50 0.75 3.70
C LEU A 271 5.62 -0.24 3.29
N LEU A 272 6.38 0.09 2.24
CA LEU A 272 7.44 -0.78 1.70
C LEU A 272 8.55 -1.04 2.74
N ALA A 273 8.91 -0.02 3.53
CA ALA A 273 9.92 -0.16 4.57
C ALA A 273 9.39 -0.97 5.76
N SER A 274 8.15 -0.75 6.18
CA SER A 274 7.49 -1.53 7.23
C SER A 274 7.41 -3.01 6.84
N TYR A 275 6.91 -3.31 5.63
CA TYR A 275 6.87 -4.67 5.13
C TYR A 275 8.26 -5.30 5.11
N ARG A 276 9.27 -4.66 4.51
CA ARG A 276 10.64 -5.19 4.46
C ARG A 276 11.18 -5.53 5.86
N LEU A 277 11.09 -4.58 6.79
CA LEU A 277 11.66 -4.76 8.13
C LEU A 277 10.99 -5.89 8.90
N LEU A 278 9.67 -6.05 8.74
CA LEU A 278 8.89 -7.05 9.44
C LEU A 278 9.00 -8.43 8.78
N SER A 279 8.95 -8.53 7.45
CA SER A 279 8.99 -9.81 6.73
C SER A 279 10.39 -10.45 6.71
N GLU A 280 11.44 -9.67 6.96
CA GLU A 280 12.80 -10.17 7.16
C GLU A 280 13.02 -10.78 8.55
N GLN A 281 12.04 -10.69 9.47
CA GLN A 281 12.13 -11.30 10.79
C GLN A 281 11.69 -12.76 10.76
N ALA A 282 12.53 -13.66 11.28
CA ALA A 282 12.21 -15.09 11.32
C ALA A 282 11.00 -15.41 12.23
N ASP A 283 10.65 -14.52 13.15
CA ASP A 283 9.56 -14.70 14.08
C ASP A 283 8.23 -14.06 13.65
N PHE A 284 8.19 -13.39 12.49
CA PHE A 284 6.99 -12.71 11.97
C PHE A 284 6.53 -13.30 10.64
N GLU A 285 5.23 -13.58 10.53
CA GLU A 285 4.51 -13.76 9.27
C GLU A 285 3.76 -12.46 8.97
N VAL A 286 3.96 -11.86 7.80
CA VAL A 286 3.37 -10.56 7.45
C VAL A 286 2.40 -10.70 6.30
N ALA A 287 1.17 -10.22 6.51
CA ALA A 287 0.14 -10.09 5.50
C ALA A 287 -0.18 -8.61 5.24
N VAL A 288 -0.08 -8.15 4.00
CA VAL A 288 -0.47 -6.81 3.58
C VAL A 288 -1.97 -6.82 3.32
N LEU A 289 -2.73 -6.05 4.09
CA LEU A 289 -4.20 -6.09 4.13
C LEU A 289 -4.80 -4.83 3.51
N GLY A 290 -5.53 -5.02 2.41
CA GLY A 290 -6.41 -4.00 1.84
C GLY A 290 -7.72 -3.86 2.61
N GLU A 291 -8.57 -2.93 2.19
CA GLU A 291 -9.85 -2.73 2.89
C GLU A 291 -10.78 -3.92 2.72
N LYS A 292 -10.81 -4.55 1.54
CA LYS A 292 -11.56 -5.80 1.34
C LYS A 292 -11.13 -6.88 2.33
N ALA A 293 -9.82 -7.07 2.52
CA ALA A 293 -9.30 -8.04 3.48
C ALA A 293 -9.70 -7.67 4.92
N LEU A 294 -9.63 -6.39 5.28
CA LEU A 294 -10.08 -5.90 6.60
C LEU A 294 -11.56 -6.15 6.88
N LEU A 295 -12.40 -6.10 5.84
CA LEU A 295 -13.85 -6.22 5.96
C LEU A 295 -14.35 -7.66 5.87
N GLU A 296 -13.66 -8.52 5.11
CA GLU A 296 -14.17 -9.86 4.77
C GLU A 296 -13.45 -10.99 5.50
N GLN A 297 -12.24 -10.75 6.04
CA GLN A 297 -11.47 -11.78 6.72
C GLN A 297 -11.64 -11.74 8.22
N ASP A 298 -11.39 -12.88 8.86
CA ASP A 298 -11.28 -12.94 10.31
C ASP A 298 -9.96 -12.29 10.77
N LEU A 299 -10.06 -11.08 11.34
CA LEU A 299 -8.90 -10.34 11.83
C LEU A 299 -8.31 -10.93 13.11
N SER A 300 -9.04 -11.81 13.83
CA SER A 300 -8.54 -12.45 15.05
C SER A 300 -7.34 -13.38 14.80
N GLN A 301 -7.10 -13.74 13.54
CA GLN A 301 -5.93 -14.51 13.13
C GLN A 301 -4.60 -13.75 13.21
N TYR A 302 -4.64 -12.42 13.40
CA TYR A 302 -3.46 -11.56 13.50
C TYR A 302 -3.20 -11.13 14.95
N ASP A 303 -1.98 -11.32 15.43
CA ASP A 303 -1.55 -10.90 16.76
C ASP A 303 -1.46 -9.38 16.90
N ALA A 304 -1.16 -8.69 15.79
CA ALA A 304 -1.24 -7.24 15.70
C ALA A 304 -1.60 -6.75 14.30
N LEU A 305 -2.26 -5.58 14.25
CA LEU A 305 -2.35 -4.76 13.04
C LEU A 305 -1.35 -3.59 13.13
N VAL A 306 -0.56 -3.43 12.07
CA VAL A 306 0.38 -2.32 11.90
C VAL A 306 -0.17 -1.35 10.85
N LEU A 307 -0.39 -0.10 11.26
CA LEU A 307 -1.00 0.97 10.50
C LEU A 307 0.11 1.93 10.05
N SER A 308 0.85 1.55 9.00
CA SER A 308 1.97 2.37 8.52
C SER A 308 1.48 3.54 7.66
N LEU A 309 1.56 4.74 8.21
CA LEU A 309 1.19 6.03 7.63
C LEU A 309 -0.19 6.00 6.97
N GLN A 310 -1.13 5.28 7.61
CA GLN A 310 -2.52 5.14 7.15
C GLN A 310 -3.33 6.36 7.58
N THR A 311 -3.09 7.48 6.90
CA THR A 311 -3.69 8.78 7.23
C THR A 311 -5.20 8.83 7.00
N THR A 312 -5.72 7.94 6.17
CA THR A 312 -7.13 7.85 5.79
C THR A 312 -7.53 6.40 5.57
N VAL A 313 -8.70 6.03 6.08
CA VAL A 313 -9.36 4.73 5.87
C VAL A 313 -10.85 4.97 5.72
N SER A 314 -11.59 4.06 5.09
CA SER A 314 -13.06 4.17 5.08
C SER A 314 -13.65 3.99 6.48
N GLU A 315 -14.86 4.49 6.69
CA GLU A 315 -15.58 4.31 7.97
C GLU A 315 -15.79 2.82 8.29
N ALA A 316 -16.03 1.98 7.27
CA ALA A 316 -16.20 0.55 7.45
C ALA A 316 -14.89 -0.12 7.91
N ALA A 317 -13.76 0.21 7.26
CA ALA A 317 -12.46 -0.32 7.67
C ALA A 317 -12.06 0.18 9.07
N ALA A 318 -12.35 1.44 9.39
CA ALA A 318 -12.13 1.97 10.74
C ALA A 318 -12.96 1.23 11.80
N ALA A 319 -14.22 0.89 11.49
CA ALA A 319 -15.05 0.09 12.37
C ALA A 319 -14.47 -1.32 12.57
N ALA A 320 -14.04 -2.00 11.51
CA ALA A 320 -13.40 -3.31 11.60
C ALA A 320 -12.12 -3.30 12.46
N ILE A 321 -11.26 -2.29 12.28
CA ILE A 321 -10.04 -2.10 13.10
C ILE A 321 -10.39 -1.84 14.56
N ARG A 322 -11.43 -1.03 14.83
CA ARG A 322 -11.92 -0.77 16.19
C ARG A 322 -12.44 -2.04 16.83
N ASP A 323 -13.24 -2.83 16.12
CA ASP A 323 -13.81 -4.08 16.62
C ASP A 323 -12.72 -5.09 16.92
N TYR A 324 -11.72 -5.24 16.03
CA TYR A 324 -10.51 -6.04 16.29
C TYR A 324 -9.83 -5.61 17.59
N TYR A 325 -9.63 -4.30 17.79
CA TYR A 325 -9.05 -3.80 19.04
C TYR A 325 -9.95 -4.06 20.25
N GLN A 326 -11.27 -3.95 20.14
CA GLN A 326 -12.17 -4.26 21.26
C GLN A 326 -12.15 -5.74 21.65
N GLN A 327 -11.91 -6.63 20.68
CA GLN A 327 -11.87 -8.08 20.86
C GLN A 327 -10.53 -8.62 21.40
N GLY A 328 -9.56 -7.77 21.72
CA GLY A 328 -8.27 -8.20 22.27
C GLY A 328 -7.08 -8.01 21.33
N GLY A 329 -7.32 -7.63 20.08
CA GLY A 329 -6.27 -7.36 19.09
C GLY A 329 -5.30 -6.23 19.49
N LYS A 330 -4.09 -6.24 18.92
CA LYS A 330 -3.06 -5.24 19.23
C LYS A 330 -2.86 -4.28 18.05
N LEU A 331 -2.71 -2.99 18.33
CA LEU A 331 -2.56 -1.97 17.29
C LEU A 331 -1.21 -1.27 17.38
N VAL A 332 -0.54 -1.12 16.25
CA VAL A 332 0.65 -0.31 16.11
C VAL A 332 0.39 0.74 15.05
N GLN A 333 0.64 2.01 15.33
CA GLN A 333 0.65 3.04 14.29
C GLN A 333 1.98 3.77 14.25
N ASP A 334 2.34 4.23 13.07
CA ASP A 334 3.22 5.38 12.91
C ASP A 334 2.39 6.58 12.41
N ALA A 335 2.73 7.75 12.92
CA ALA A 335 2.16 9.09 12.68
C ALA A 335 0.85 9.20 11.85
N GLN A 336 -0.13 9.91 12.43
CA GLN A 336 -1.34 10.39 11.75
C GLN A 336 -2.38 9.33 11.35
N TYR A 337 -2.49 8.20 12.05
CA TYR A 337 -3.56 7.25 11.71
C TYR A 337 -4.93 7.93 11.69
N ARG A 338 -5.60 7.90 10.52
CA ARG A 338 -6.94 8.44 10.31
C ARG A 338 -7.09 9.93 10.71
N ALA A 339 -6.06 10.73 10.46
CA ALA A 339 -6.14 12.18 10.69
C ALA A 339 -7.12 12.90 9.73
N PHE A 340 -7.46 12.26 8.60
CA PHE A 340 -8.36 12.80 7.59
C PHE A 340 -9.50 11.82 7.29
N ASN A 341 -10.65 12.37 6.89
CA ASN A 341 -11.74 11.61 6.30
C ASN A 341 -11.46 11.34 4.81
N THR A 342 -12.23 10.43 4.20
CA THR A 342 -12.11 10.05 2.78
C THR A 342 -12.34 11.21 1.81
N ASP A 343 -13.04 12.26 2.24
CA ASP A 343 -13.25 13.50 1.49
C ASP A 343 -12.12 14.53 1.68
N GLY A 344 -11.11 14.23 2.50
CA GLY A 344 -9.99 15.12 2.80
C GLY A 344 -10.23 16.14 3.92
N SER A 345 -11.42 16.18 4.51
CA SER A 345 -11.65 16.98 5.71
C SER A 345 -10.85 16.45 6.91
N ASN A 346 -10.38 17.35 7.77
CA ASN A 346 -9.74 16.96 9.02
C ASN A 346 -10.72 16.21 9.91
N ARG A 347 -10.24 15.15 10.55
CA ARG A 347 -11.00 14.43 11.56
C ARG A 347 -10.71 15.01 12.93
N GLU A 348 -11.73 15.18 13.77
CA GLU A 348 -11.53 15.54 15.17
C GLU A 348 -11.40 14.28 16.04
N GLY A 349 -10.46 14.29 16.99
CA GLY A 349 -10.35 13.27 18.05
C GLY A 349 -9.74 11.93 17.63
N TRP A 350 -9.26 11.80 16.37
CA TRP A 350 -8.59 10.60 15.85
C TRP A 350 -7.39 10.19 16.70
N GLU A 351 -6.73 11.15 17.35
CA GLU A 351 -5.57 10.95 18.21
C GLU A 351 -5.91 10.04 19.40
N SER A 352 -7.11 10.20 19.95
CA SER A 352 -7.52 9.57 21.20
C SER A 352 -8.24 8.24 21.04
N GLU A 353 -8.94 8.02 19.92
CA GLU A 353 -9.96 6.96 19.78
C GLU A 353 -9.42 5.54 20.08
N LEU A 354 -8.25 5.19 19.54
CA LEU A 354 -7.66 3.84 19.67
C LEU A 354 -6.31 3.83 20.38
N PHE A 355 -5.67 5.01 20.48
CA PHE A 355 -4.24 5.11 20.75
C PHE A 355 -3.90 5.93 21.98
N GLY A 356 -4.90 6.50 22.68
CA GLY A 356 -4.69 7.19 23.95
C GLY A 356 -3.75 8.39 23.87
N ILE A 357 -3.66 9.04 22.70
CA ILE A 357 -2.89 10.26 22.53
C ILE A 357 -3.73 11.40 23.14
N GLY A 358 -3.24 11.97 24.25
CA GLY A 358 -3.91 13.05 24.99
C GLY A 358 -3.54 14.44 24.50
N GLY A 359 -2.48 14.55 23.69
CA GLY A 359 -2.02 15.80 23.12
C GLY A 359 -0.96 15.55 22.05
N LEU A 360 -0.93 16.42 21.06
CA LEU A 360 -0.12 16.23 19.86
C LEU A 360 0.49 17.58 19.43
N SER A 361 1.81 17.60 19.20
CA SER A 361 2.54 18.79 18.73
C SER A 361 3.52 18.44 17.62
N TRP A 362 3.47 19.19 16.51
CA TRP A 362 4.30 18.96 15.32
C TRP A 362 5.66 19.66 15.41
N HIS A 363 6.74 18.94 15.13
CA HIS A 363 8.10 19.49 15.21
C HIS A 363 8.94 19.15 13.97
N ARG A 364 9.79 20.11 13.60
CA ARG A 364 10.69 20.01 12.43
C ARG A 364 12.18 20.06 12.78
N ASN A 365 12.52 20.44 14.01
CA ASN A 365 13.90 20.67 14.44
C ASN A 365 14.48 19.46 15.19
N PRO A 366 15.81 19.24 15.13
CA PRO A 366 16.46 18.20 15.93
C PRO A 366 16.19 18.39 17.43
N GLU A 367 16.05 17.28 18.14
CA GLU A 367 15.80 17.32 19.59
C GLU A 367 16.38 16.09 20.31
N LYS A 368 16.55 16.21 21.63
CA LYS A 368 17.08 15.14 22.49
C LYS A 368 15.95 14.43 23.22
N PHE A 369 16.06 13.11 23.27
CA PHE A 369 15.11 12.22 23.92
C PHE A 369 15.82 11.26 24.89
N VAL A 370 15.06 10.68 25.79
CA VAL A 370 15.49 9.64 26.73
C VAL A 370 14.64 8.41 26.52
N VAL A 371 15.28 7.27 26.27
CA VAL A 371 14.63 5.95 26.17
C VAL A 371 15.43 4.95 27.01
N ALA A 372 14.78 4.21 27.89
CA ALA A 372 15.43 3.25 28.80
C ALA A 372 16.70 3.82 29.48
N GLY A 373 16.63 5.08 29.96
CA GLY A 373 17.75 5.79 30.61
C GLY A 373 18.86 6.29 29.67
N LYS A 374 18.83 5.98 28.37
CA LYS A 374 19.81 6.43 27.38
C LYS A 374 19.37 7.71 26.70
N ARG A 375 20.29 8.67 26.58
CA ARG A 375 20.07 9.91 25.83
C ARG A 375 20.28 9.65 24.34
N LEU A 376 19.30 10.04 23.52
CA LEU A 376 19.33 9.98 22.07
C LEU A 376 19.19 11.39 21.49
N ASN A 377 19.87 11.63 20.39
CA ASN A 377 19.67 12.81 19.57
C ASN A 377 18.85 12.37 18.36
N PHE A 378 17.69 12.97 18.14
CA PHE A 378 16.89 12.75 16.95
C PHE A 378 17.24 13.83 15.91
N PRO A 379 17.92 13.48 14.81
CA PRO A 379 18.37 14.47 13.83
C PRO A 379 17.20 14.98 12.97
N LYS A 380 17.44 16.11 12.29
CA LYS A 380 16.48 16.64 11.31
C LYS A 380 16.34 15.67 10.14
N GLN A 381 15.12 15.30 9.82
CA GLN A 381 14.79 14.39 8.72
C GLN A 381 14.47 15.19 7.45
N ARG A 382 15.47 15.47 6.61
CA ARG A 382 15.34 16.42 5.48
C ARG A 382 14.45 15.94 4.30
N LYS A 383 14.07 14.67 4.29
CA LYS A 383 13.24 14.03 3.23
C LYS A 383 12.03 13.28 3.80
N LEU A 384 11.62 13.63 5.01
CA LEU A 384 10.35 13.21 5.57
C LEU A 384 9.47 14.46 5.67
N HIS A 385 8.19 14.31 5.42
CA HIS A 385 7.23 15.40 5.51
C HIS A 385 6.96 15.85 6.95
N LEU A 386 7.30 14.99 7.89
CA LEU A 386 7.30 15.25 9.32
C LEU A 386 8.65 14.80 9.87
N THR A 387 9.31 15.66 10.66
CA THR A 387 10.48 15.21 11.42
C THR A 387 10.01 14.33 12.56
N TYR A 388 9.10 14.83 13.40
CA TYR A 388 8.35 14.05 14.39
C TYR A 388 7.18 14.87 14.97
N THR A 389 6.42 14.19 15.80
CA THR A 389 5.31 14.66 16.60
C THR A 389 5.58 14.28 18.05
N LEU A 390 5.45 15.23 18.96
CA LEU A 390 5.42 14.95 20.38
C LEU A 390 4.04 14.47 20.76
N LEU A 391 4.01 13.36 21.50
CA LEU A 391 2.81 12.69 21.98
C LEU A 391 2.75 12.84 23.50
N ALA A 392 1.64 13.39 24.00
CA ALA A 392 1.27 13.32 25.41
C ALA A 392 0.33 12.13 25.64
N ALA A 393 0.45 11.48 26.80
CA ALA A 393 -0.35 10.31 27.14
C ALA A 393 -1.67 10.67 27.84
N GLN A 394 -2.76 10.00 27.47
CA GLN A 394 -3.94 9.92 28.31
C GLN A 394 -3.69 9.04 29.55
N PRO A 395 -4.53 9.15 30.60
CA PRO A 395 -4.47 8.22 31.73
C PRO A 395 -4.50 6.76 31.27
N GLY A 396 -3.64 5.92 31.85
CA GLY A 396 -3.48 4.51 31.46
C GLY A 396 -2.50 4.25 30.30
N TYR A 397 -1.92 5.31 29.72
CA TYR A 397 -0.89 5.22 28.68
C TYR A 397 0.45 5.77 29.19
N GLN A 398 1.54 5.28 28.62
CA GLN A 398 2.90 5.64 29.03
C GLN A 398 3.72 6.20 27.87
N VAL A 399 4.39 7.34 28.10
CA VAL A 399 5.42 7.85 27.20
C VAL A 399 6.74 7.10 27.43
N LEU A 400 7.23 6.40 26.40
CA LEU A 400 8.45 5.58 26.44
C LEU A 400 9.72 6.35 26.04
N MET A 401 9.67 7.08 24.92
CA MET A 401 10.79 7.87 24.39
C MET A 401 10.58 9.35 24.72
N ARG A 402 10.84 9.71 25.97
CA ARG A 402 10.49 11.01 26.56
C ARG A 402 11.39 12.13 26.06
N ARG A 403 10.85 13.32 25.88
CA ARG A 403 11.63 14.52 25.56
C ARG A 403 12.55 14.87 26.73
N PHE A 404 13.82 15.20 26.43
CA PHE A 404 14.85 15.35 27.47
C PHE A 404 14.51 16.41 28.54
N ASN A 405 13.86 17.49 28.15
CA ASN A 405 13.47 18.60 29.03
C ASN A 405 12.00 18.59 29.46
N ASN A 406 11.19 17.65 28.97
CA ASN A 406 9.78 17.50 29.34
C ASN A 406 9.39 16.01 29.31
N LEU A 407 9.24 15.40 30.48
CA LEU A 407 9.01 13.96 30.57
C LEU A 407 7.55 13.54 30.30
N ASN A 408 6.63 14.51 30.13
CA ASN A 408 5.22 14.27 29.88
C ASN A 408 4.89 14.05 28.40
N GLU A 409 5.86 14.30 27.51
CA GLU A 409 5.71 14.18 26.06
C GLU A 409 6.89 13.40 25.48
N GLY A 410 6.68 12.74 24.34
CA GLY A 410 7.74 11.97 23.69
C GLY A 410 7.40 11.49 22.29
N LEU A 411 8.28 10.65 21.72
CA LEU A 411 8.11 10.09 20.37
C LEU A 411 7.43 8.74 20.34
N MET A 412 7.23 8.12 21.51
CA MET A 412 6.63 6.80 21.61
C MET A 412 5.66 6.77 22.77
N LEU A 413 4.48 6.25 22.50
CA LEU A 413 3.41 6.10 23.47
C LEU A 413 2.92 4.65 23.46
N ARG A 414 2.82 4.06 24.65
CA ARG A 414 2.43 2.67 24.88
C ARG A 414 1.12 2.64 25.65
N GLY A 415 0.13 1.97 25.08
CA GLY A 415 -1.09 1.57 25.78
C GLY A 415 -1.05 0.09 26.17
N PRO A 416 -2.12 -0.41 26.81
CA PRO A 416 -2.22 -1.82 27.19
C PRO A 416 -2.02 -2.77 26.00
N ARG A 417 -2.62 -2.43 24.85
CA ARG A 417 -2.57 -3.23 23.61
C ARG A 417 -2.23 -2.40 22.38
N SER A 418 -1.69 -1.20 22.57
CA SER A 418 -1.32 -0.32 21.47
C SER A 418 0.06 0.30 21.59
N LEU A 419 0.65 0.67 20.46
CA LEU A 419 1.92 1.38 20.33
C LEU A 419 1.80 2.46 19.27
N VAL A 420 2.30 3.65 19.59
CA VAL A 420 2.30 4.80 18.69
C VAL A 420 3.72 5.30 18.55
N PHE A 421 4.15 5.48 17.30
CA PHE A 421 5.33 6.26 16.96
C PHE A 421 4.90 7.65 16.48
N GLY A 422 5.39 8.69 17.13
CA GLY A 422 5.24 10.08 16.68
C GLY A 422 6.17 10.42 15.51
N PHE A 423 6.72 9.44 14.80
CA PHE A 423 7.62 9.62 13.67
C PHE A 423 7.59 8.34 12.83
N LEU A 424 8.35 8.34 11.72
CA LEU A 424 8.46 7.18 10.82
C LEU A 424 9.79 6.45 11.08
N PRO A 425 9.90 5.59 12.11
CA PRO A 425 11.15 4.92 12.47
C PRO A 425 11.72 4.03 11.37
N GLN A 426 10.85 3.42 10.56
CA GLN A 426 11.21 2.61 9.40
C GLN A 426 11.90 3.43 8.29
N LEU A 427 11.66 4.75 8.26
CA LEU A 427 12.25 5.68 7.29
C LEU A 427 13.29 6.64 7.87
N ALA A 428 13.43 6.67 9.19
CA ALA A 428 14.33 7.61 9.86
C ALA A 428 15.80 7.31 9.53
N VAL A 429 16.54 8.34 9.13
CA VAL A 429 17.96 8.25 8.79
C VAL A 429 18.78 8.99 9.83
N ASP A 430 19.83 8.33 10.34
CA ASP A 430 20.85 8.94 11.20
C ASP A 430 22.24 8.39 10.82
N PRO A 431 23.08 9.18 10.14
CA PRO A 431 24.42 8.75 9.71
C PRO A 431 25.31 8.23 10.84
N GLY A 432 25.07 8.64 12.09
CA GLY A 432 25.86 8.22 13.25
C GLY A 432 25.31 7.02 14.01
N LYS A 433 24.15 6.46 13.60
CA LYS A 433 23.44 5.42 14.35
C LYS A 433 23.05 4.20 13.52
N GLY A 434 23.45 4.13 12.25
CA GLY A 434 23.14 3.01 11.36
C GLY A 434 21.63 2.75 11.30
N ASP A 435 21.24 1.51 11.54
CA ASP A 435 19.88 0.96 11.53
C ASP A 435 19.17 1.02 12.90
N PHE A 436 19.64 1.85 13.85
CA PHE A 436 19.05 1.96 15.19
C PHE A 436 17.53 2.16 15.20
N TRP A 437 17.00 3.08 14.39
CA TRP A 437 15.56 3.39 14.36
C TRP A 437 14.73 2.24 13.80
N GLN A 438 15.28 1.53 12.82
CA GLN A 438 14.63 0.37 12.19
C GLN A 438 14.59 -0.82 13.17
N ARG A 439 15.67 -1.04 13.94
CA ARG A 439 15.65 -2.03 15.03
C ARG A 439 14.67 -1.64 16.13
N LEU A 440 14.66 -0.37 16.55
CA LEU A 440 13.70 0.13 17.53
C LEU A 440 12.25 -0.12 17.11
N PHE A 441 11.93 0.06 15.82
CA PHE A 441 10.60 -0.24 15.28
C PHE A 441 10.22 -1.70 15.48
N VAL A 442 11.08 -2.62 15.03
CA VAL A 442 10.85 -4.08 15.12
C VAL A 442 10.80 -4.54 16.57
N ASP A 443 11.76 -4.11 17.40
CA ASP A 443 11.87 -4.55 18.79
C ASP A 443 10.69 -4.07 19.63
N ALA A 444 10.24 -2.82 19.45
CA ALA A 444 9.08 -2.32 20.18
C ALA A 444 7.79 -3.03 19.77
N ILE A 445 7.63 -3.41 18.50
CA ILE A 445 6.50 -4.24 18.05
C ILE A 445 6.57 -5.63 18.71
N ARG A 446 7.75 -6.25 18.73
CA ARG A 446 7.96 -7.53 19.40
C ARG A 446 7.61 -7.48 20.90
N GLU A 447 7.98 -6.41 21.58
CA GLU A 447 7.61 -6.18 23.00
C GLU A 447 6.09 -6.08 23.18
N VAL A 448 5.38 -5.41 22.26
CA VAL A 448 3.92 -5.36 22.27
C VAL A 448 3.32 -6.75 22.12
N LEU A 449 3.83 -7.54 21.17
CA LEU A 449 3.35 -8.89 20.89
C LEU A 449 3.61 -9.84 22.06
N ALA A 450 4.77 -9.74 22.72
CA ALA A 450 5.13 -10.56 23.86
C ALA A 450 4.37 -10.21 25.16
N SER A 451 3.81 -9.00 25.26
CA SER A 451 3.04 -8.60 26.45
C SER A 451 1.71 -9.38 26.56
N THR A 452 1.48 -9.99 27.72
CA THR A 452 0.15 -10.50 28.11
C THR A 452 -0.76 -9.32 28.44
N PRO A 453 -2.05 -9.36 28.06
CA PRO A 453 -3.03 -8.40 28.58
C PRO A 453 -3.05 -8.51 30.12
N GLU A 454 -2.80 -7.41 30.82
CA GLU A 454 -3.00 -7.31 32.28
C GLU A 454 -4.49 -7.27 32.64
#